data_AF-A0A0L0W3C7-F1
#
_entry.id   AF-A0A0L0W3C7-F1
#
_cell.length_a   1.000
_cell.length_b   1.000
_cell.length_c   1.000
_cell.angle_alpha   90.00
_cell.angle_beta   90.00
_cell.angle_gamma   90.00
#
_symmetry.space_group_name_H-M   'P 1'
#
loop_
_entity.id
_entity.type
_entity.pdbx_description
1 polymer ?
#
loop_
_entity_poly.entity_id
_entity_poly.type
_entity_poly.pdbx_seq_one_letter_code
_entity_poly.pdbx_strand_id
1 'polypeptide(L)'
;MPGAHHRDHKTNSHFKADAEVVDVFQNNVGIQKSLGYNPLLVSQQQVPCVIPTSIPRDEKEDIPDFLHRKFGQQVFKQIHQLKLKGHDVLKRGYLVMINQPSSATHPYQIDSVQSIWPATVKYRTSYFLKGHRFSGGIIHPFYQMKVLERTSQIDYFEATDIIACLNAQHNCQSGRCQMVQGKKNTRPNYEGD
;
A
#
# COMPACT_ATOMS: atom_id res chain seq x y z
N MET A 1 -2.78 -14.66 -19.74
CA MET A 1 -1.62 -13.90 -19.18
C MET A 1 -0.36 -14.74 -19.34
N PRO A 2 0.72 -14.27 -19.95
CA PRO A 2 1.96 -15.05 -20.00
C PRO A 2 2.65 -14.95 -18.63
N GLY A 3 2.78 -16.08 -17.93
CA GLY A 3 3.46 -16.16 -16.64
C GLY A 3 4.93 -15.71 -16.72
N ALA A 4 5.45 -15.16 -15.62
CA ALA A 4 6.85 -14.75 -15.52
C ALA A 4 7.79 -15.96 -15.75
N HIS A 5 8.88 -15.73 -16.47
CA HIS A 5 9.93 -16.73 -16.63
C HIS A 5 10.87 -16.68 -15.43
N HIS A 6 10.99 -17.79 -14.71
CA HIS A 6 11.92 -17.95 -13.61
C HIS A 6 13.21 -18.59 -14.13
N ARG A 7 14.36 -18.24 -13.54
CA ARG A 7 15.66 -18.82 -13.90
C ARG A 7 16.07 -19.84 -12.86
N ASP A 8 16.35 -21.07 -13.30
CA ASP A 8 17.00 -22.07 -12.48
C ASP A 8 18.52 -21.87 -12.56
N HIS A 9 19.13 -21.52 -11.43
CA HIS A 9 20.57 -21.26 -11.32
C HIS A 9 21.42 -22.55 -11.36
N LYS A 10 20.83 -23.73 -11.15
CA LYS A 10 21.55 -25.02 -11.20
C LYS A 10 21.65 -25.56 -12.62
N THR A 11 20.59 -25.43 -13.40
CA THR A 11 20.54 -25.92 -14.80
C THR A 11 20.78 -24.81 -15.83
N ASN A 12 20.91 -23.56 -15.38
CA ASN A 12 20.99 -22.35 -16.22
C ASN A 12 19.83 -22.26 -17.24
N SER A 13 18.66 -22.80 -16.88
CA SER A 13 17.49 -22.85 -17.75
C SER A 13 16.41 -21.88 -17.28
N HIS A 14 15.53 -21.49 -18.21
CA HIS A 14 14.33 -20.75 -17.90
C HIS A 14 13.15 -21.70 -17.79
N PHE A 15 12.37 -21.57 -16.73
CA PHE A 15 11.13 -22.34 -16.56
C PHE A 15 9.96 -21.40 -16.28
N LYS A 16 8.76 -21.92 -16.51
CA LYS A 16 7.50 -21.29 -16.14
C LYS A 16 6.78 -22.19 -15.16
N ALA A 17 5.91 -21.60 -14.35
CA ALA A 17 4.94 -22.39 -13.61
C ALA A 17 4.11 -23.21 -14.62
N ASP A 18 3.86 -24.47 -14.26
CA ASP A 18 3.02 -25.36 -15.06
C ASP A 18 1.61 -24.78 -15.21
N ALA A 19 0.93 -25.11 -16.32
CA ALA A 19 -0.42 -24.65 -16.57
C ALA A 19 -1.39 -25.07 -15.44
N GLU A 20 -1.21 -26.26 -14.88
CA GLU A 20 -2.02 -26.74 -13.75
C GLU A 20 -1.78 -25.92 -12.47
N VAL A 21 -0.53 -25.53 -12.22
CA VAL A 21 -0.19 -24.67 -11.07
C VAL A 21 -0.81 -23.28 -11.26
N VAL A 22 -0.72 -22.72 -12.47
CA VAL A 22 -1.33 -21.42 -12.79
C VAL A 22 -2.85 -21.49 -12.65
N ASP A 23 -3.49 -22.57 -13.10
CA ASP A 23 -4.92 -22.80 -12.99
C ASP A 23 -5.38 -22.83 -11.53
N VAL A 24 -4.65 -23.51 -10.67
CA VAL A 24 -4.93 -23.56 -9.23
C VAL A 24 -4.98 -22.16 -8.62
N PHE A 25 -4.06 -21.26 -8.97
CA PHE A 25 -4.12 -19.88 -8.43
C PHE A 25 -5.15 -18.99 -9.13
N GLN A 26 -5.45 -19.23 -10.42
CA GLN A 26 -6.38 -18.41 -11.20
C GLN A 26 -7.86 -18.76 -11.00
N ASN A 27 -8.17 -20.04 -10.75
CA ASN A 27 -9.54 -20.54 -10.77
C ASN A 27 -9.99 -21.14 -9.42
N ASN A 28 -9.07 -21.37 -8.47
CA ASN A 28 -9.44 -21.82 -7.13
C ASN A 28 -9.72 -20.63 -6.18
N VAL A 29 -11.01 -20.34 -5.97
CA VAL A 29 -11.46 -19.26 -5.07
C VAL A 29 -10.98 -19.44 -3.63
N GLY A 30 -10.80 -20.68 -3.16
CA GLY A 30 -10.30 -20.95 -1.80
C GLY A 30 -8.86 -20.48 -1.61
N ILE A 31 -7.99 -20.81 -2.58
CA ILE A 31 -6.58 -20.39 -2.58
C ILE A 31 -6.45 -18.89 -2.80
N GLN A 32 -7.26 -18.33 -3.68
CA GLN A 32 -7.31 -16.88 -3.85
C GLN A 32 -7.62 -16.18 -2.53
N LYS A 33 -8.67 -16.62 -1.81
CA LYS A 33 -9.07 -16.04 -0.53
C LYS A 33 -7.99 -16.19 0.53
N SER A 34 -7.30 -17.34 0.60
CA SER A 34 -6.19 -17.53 1.56
C SER A 34 -4.99 -16.65 1.24
N LEU A 35 -4.78 -16.28 -0.02
CA LEU A 35 -3.79 -15.30 -0.48
C LEU A 35 -4.31 -13.84 -0.42
N GLY A 36 -5.52 -13.62 0.07
CA GLY A 36 -6.11 -12.28 0.23
C GLY A 36 -6.85 -11.71 -0.99
N TYR A 37 -6.97 -12.46 -2.09
CA TYR A 37 -7.77 -12.08 -3.25
C TYR A 37 -9.18 -12.67 -3.15
N ASN A 38 -10.23 -11.83 -3.19
CA ASN A 38 -11.62 -12.29 -3.18
C ASN A 38 -12.43 -11.65 -4.32
N PRO A 39 -12.65 -12.37 -5.44
CA PRO A 39 -13.30 -11.80 -6.62
C PRO A 39 -14.74 -11.33 -6.37
N LEU A 40 -15.45 -11.90 -5.38
CA LEU A 40 -16.81 -11.50 -5.02
C LEU A 40 -16.87 -10.16 -4.27
N LEU A 41 -15.78 -9.77 -3.60
CA LEU A 41 -15.66 -8.47 -2.93
C LEU A 41 -15.18 -7.37 -3.88
N VAL A 42 -14.52 -7.75 -4.98
CA VAL A 42 -14.03 -6.80 -6.01
C VAL A 42 -15.20 -6.11 -6.72
N SER A 43 -16.37 -6.75 -6.85
CA SER A 43 -17.54 -6.19 -7.53
C SER A 43 -18.45 -5.31 -6.65
N GLN A 44 -18.29 -5.33 -5.32
CA GLN A 44 -19.07 -4.46 -4.43
C GLN A 44 -18.32 -3.15 -4.22
N GLN A 45 -18.84 -2.05 -4.79
CA GLN A 45 -18.37 -0.70 -4.49
C GLN A 45 -18.68 -0.34 -3.02
N GLN A 46 -17.75 -0.68 -2.13
CA GLN A 46 -17.78 -0.21 -0.75
C GLN A 46 -17.24 1.22 -0.69
N VAL A 47 -17.95 2.08 0.05
CA VAL A 47 -17.59 3.49 0.24
C VAL A 47 -16.61 3.61 1.40
N PRO A 48 -15.57 4.45 1.30
CA PRO A 48 -14.63 4.65 2.40
C PRO A 48 -15.31 5.16 3.68
N CYS A 49 -14.89 4.65 4.83
CA CYS A 49 -15.46 4.95 6.15
C CYS A 49 -14.37 5.36 7.15
N VAL A 50 -14.62 6.39 7.94
CA VAL A 50 -13.70 6.87 8.97
C VAL A 50 -13.69 5.91 10.16
N ILE A 51 -12.50 5.53 10.63
CA ILE A 51 -12.35 4.81 11.89
C ILE A 51 -12.08 5.86 12.98
N PRO A 52 -12.98 6.04 13.96
CA PRO A 52 -12.88 7.10 14.95
C PRO A 52 -11.76 6.79 15.95
N THR A 53 -10.57 7.30 15.67
CA THR A 53 -9.38 7.18 16.52
C THR A 53 -8.72 8.54 16.67
N SER A 54 -8.10 8.77 17.83
CA SER A 54 -7.36 10.01 18.09
C SER A 54 -6.10 10.06 17.25
N ILE A 55 -5.79 11.23 16.69
CA ILE A 55 -4.54 11.49 15.98
C ILE A 55 -3.45 11.78 17.02
N PRO A 56 -2.28 11.12 16.97
CA PRO A 56 -1.15 11.49 17.81
C PRO A 56 -0.67 12.92 17.53
N ARG A 57 -0.15 13.63 18.53
CA ARG A 57 0.18 15.06 18.42
C ARG A 57 1.25 15.35 17.35
N ASP A 58 2.18 14.42 17.16
CA ASP A 58 3.27 14.45 16.19
C ASP A 58 2.85 14.10 14.75
N GLU A 59 1.62 13.61 14.57
CA GLU A 59 1.02 13.35 13.25
C GLU A 59 0.01 14.42 12.83
N LYS A 60 -0.31 15.36 13.72
CA LYS A 60 -1.23 16.44 13.41
C LYS A 60 -0.53 17.44 12.49
N GLU A 61 -1.13 17.69 11.34
CA GLU A 61 -0.65 18.65 10.35
C GLU A 61 -1.60 19.85 10.27
N ASP A 62 -1.06 20.99 9.83
CA ASP A 62 -1.87 22.13 9.41
C ASP A 62 -2.64 21.81 8.13
N ILE A 63 -3.75 22.51 7.91
CA ILE A 63 -4.62 22.28 6.75
C ILE A 63 -3.82 22.56 5.46
N PRO A 64 -3.74 21.59 4.53
CA PRO A 64 -3.08 21.80 3.26
C PRO A 64 -3.71 22.93 2.44
N ASP A 65 -2.88 23.84 1.92
CA ASP A 65 -3.32 24.94 1.02
C ASP A 65 -4.14 24.45 -0.17
N PHE A 66 -3.87 23.23 -0.66
CA PHE A 66 -4.61 22.62 -1.75
C PHE A 66 -6.12 22.50 -1.43
N LEU A 67 -6.48 22.19 -0.18
CA LEU A 67 -7.87 22.07 0.25
C LEU A 67 -8.55 23.43 0.24
N HIS A 68 -7.88 24.46 0.76
CA HIS A 68 -8.39 25.83 0.72
C HIS A 68 -8.57 26.34 -0.71
N ARG A 69 -7.64 26.04 -1.61
CA ARG A 69 -7.77 26.39 -3.04
C ARG A 69 -8.92 25.66 -3.73
N LYS A 70 -9.14 24.38 -3.42
CA LYS A 70 -10.14 23.54 -4.11
C LYS A 70 -11.56 23.71 -3.56
N PHE A 71 -11.70 23.98 -2.27
CA PHE A 71 -13.00 23.93 -1.56
C PHE A 71 -13.32 25.22 -0.79
N GLY A 72 -12.43 26.21 -0.80
CA GLY A 72 -12.59 27.49 -0.11
C GLY A 72 -12.31 27.40 1.40
N GLN A 73 -12.92 28.31 2.17
CA GLN A 73 -12.74 28.43 3.63
C GLN A 73 -13.63 27.45 4.43
N GLN A 74 -13.73 26.20 3.98
CA GLN A 74 -14.39 25.17 4.78
C GLN A 74 -13.53 24.79 6.00
N VAL A 75 -14.17 24.30 7.05
CA VAL A 75 -13.46 23.76 8.22
C VAL A 75 -13.02 22.34 7.90
N PHE A 76 -11.70 22.14 7.78
CA PHE A 76 -11.11 20.83 7.59
C PHE A 76 -10.60 20.27 8.91
N LYS A 77 -10.92 19.00 9.18
CA LYS A 77 -10.40 18.26 10.33
C LYS A 77 -9.72 17.00 9.82
N GLN A 78 -8.41 16.91 10.02
CA GLN A 78 -7.64 15.70 9.74
C GLN A 78 -8.27 14.50 10.45
N ILE A 79 -8.18 13.33 9.82
CA ILE A 79 -8.54 12.03 10.43
C ILE A 79 -7.32 11.11 10.50
N HIS A 80 -7.29 10.23 11.49
CA HIS A 80 -6.17 9.31 11.72
C HIS A 80 -6.21 8.11 10.77
N GLN A 81 -7.41 7.53 10.59
CA GLN A 81 -7.58 6.27 9.87
C GLN A 81 -8.80 6.29 8.96
N LEU A 82 -8.61 5.73 7.76
CA LEU A 82 -9.66 5.59 6.75
C LEU A 82 -9.73 4.13 6.30
N LYS A 83 -10.91 3.53 6.42
CA LYS A 83 -11.20 2.22 5.84
C LYS A 83 -11.62 2.42 4.39
N LEU A 84 -10.86 1.91 3.42
CA LEU A 84 -11.17 2.08 1.99
C LEU A 84 -12.24 1.09 1.52
N LYS A 85 -11.90 -0.22 1.54
CA LYS A 85 -12.73 -1.36 1.11
C LYS A 85 -12.38 -2.59 1.96
N GLY A 86 -13.36 -3.43 2.29
CA GLY A 86 -13.13 -4.71 2.95
C GLY A 86 -12.46 -4.58 4.32
N HIS A 87 -11.19 -4.99 4.43
CA HIS A 87 -10.37 -4.88 5.64
C HIS A 87 -9.20 -3.89 5.48
N ASP A 88 -9.13 -3.17 4.36
CA ASP A 88 -8.04 -2.24 4.09
C ASP A 88 -8.23 -0.94 4.88
N VAL A 89 -7.33 -0.74 5.84
CA VAL A 89 -7.25 0.47 6.66
C VAL A 89 -6.01 1.24 6.27
N LEU A 90 -6.19 2.51 5.91
CA LEU A 90 -5.13 3.46 5.69
C LEU A 90 -4.87 4.30 6.92
N LYS A 91 -3.59 4.55 7.18
CA LYS A 91 -3.08 5.47 8.20
C LYS A 91 -1.74 6.03 7.74
N ARG A 92 -1.19 6.98 8.49
CA ARG A 92 0.15 7.54 8.23
C ARG A 92 1.19 6.41 8.07
N GLY A 93 2.07 6.56 7.09
CA GLY A 93 3.15 5.62 6.75
C GLY A 93 2.75 4.50 5.79
N TYR A 94 1.45 4.26 5.56
CA TYR A 94 1.02 3.18 4.67
C TYR A 94 1.35 3.52 3.22
N LEU A 95 1.84 2.53 2.47
CA LEU A 95 2.13 2.68 1.05
C LEU A 95 0.89 2.33 0.25
N VAL A 96 0.57 3.16 -0.73
CA VAL A 96 -0.58 3.00 -1.61
C VAL A 96 -0.15 3.15 -3.05
N MET A 97 -0.76 2.34 -3.91
CA MET A 97 -0.66 2.47 -5.35
C MET A 97 -1.88 3.26 -5.83
N ILE A 98 -1.64 4.31 -6.61
CA ILE A 98 -2.66 5.26 -7.06
C ILE A 98 -2.70 5.23 -8.58
N ASN A 99 -3.90 5.17 -9.14
CA ASN A 99 -4.12 5.24 -10.58
C ASN A 99 -3.76 6.65 -11.09
N GLN A 100 -2.94 6.71 -12.14
CA GLN A 100 -2.63 7.95 -12.84
C GLN A 100 -3.01 7.82 -14.32
N PRO A 101 -4.31 7.99 -14.65
CA PRO A 101 -4.78 7.82 -16.02
C PRO A 101 -4.17 8.83 -17.01
N SER A 102 -3.58 9.93 -16.52
CA SER A 102 -2.91 10.94 -17.34
C SER A 102 -1.52 10.54 -17.83
N SER A 103 -0.93 9.44 -17.33
CA SER A 103 0.42 8.99 -17.69
C SER A 103 0.37 7.75 -18.57
N ALA A 104 0.69 7.92 -19.85
CA ALA A 104 0.70 6.81 -20.82
C ALA A 104 1.82 5.79 -20.57
N THR A 105 2.89 6.17 -19.85
CA THR A 105 4.08 5.33 -19.63
C THR A 105 4.10 4.66 -18.26
N HIS A 106 3.52 5.31 -17.24
CA HIS A 106 3.42 4.78 -15.89
C HIS A 106 2.00 5.00 -15.37
N PRO A 107 1.08 4.05 -15.59
CA PRO A 107 -0.34 4.23 -15.29
C PRO A 107 -0.64 4.26 -13.78
N TYR A 108 0.38 4.10 -12.95
CA TYR A 108 0.27 4.17 -11.50
C TYR A 108 1.52 4.81 -10.88
N GLN A 109 1.31 5.34 -9.69
CA GLN A 109 2.37 5.83 -8.81
C GLN A 109 2.25 5.19 -7.42
N ILE A 110 3.33 5.26 -6.65
CA ILE A 110 3.37 4.73 -5.28
C ILE A 110 3.69 5.86 -4.33
N ASP A 111 2.80 6.09 -3.37
CA ASP A 111 2.98 7.13 -2.36
C ASP A 111 2.81 6.55 -0.95
N SER A 112 3.55 7.09 0.02
CA SER A 112 3.31 6.84 1.45
C SER A 112 2.39 7.91 2.01
N VAL A 113 1.28 7.49 2.63
CA VAL A 113 0.29 8.36 3.25
C VAL A 113 0.92 9.17 4.39
N GLN A 114 0.78 10.49 4.35
CA GLN A 114 1.22 11.40 5.40
C GLN A 114 0.05 11.85 6.28
N SER A 115 -1.05 12.28 5.66
CA SER A 115 -2.27 12.71 6.36
C SER A 115 -3.52 12.52 5.49
N ILE A 116 -4.68 12.47 6.13
CA ILE A 116 -5.97 12.19 5.51
C ILE A 116 -6.95 13.29 5.90
N TRP A 117 -7.64 13.83 4.91
CA TRP A 117 -8.47 15.04 5.02
C TRP A 117 -9.84 14.82 4.36
N PRO A 118 -10.93 14.69 5.16
CA PRO A 118 -12.28 14.69 4.63
C PRO A 118 -12.66 16.09 4.15
N ALA A 119 -13.23 16.18 2.95
CA ALA A 119 -13.84 17.38 2.40
C ALA A 119 -15.32 17.08 2.09
N THR A 120 -16.23 17.81 2.73
CA THR A 120 -17.67 17.59 2.56
C THR A 120 -18.28 18.76 1.81
N VAL A 121 -18.83 18.48 0.63
CA VAL A 121 -19.55 19.47 -0.19
C VAL A 121 -21.00 19.03 -0.29
N LYS A 122 -21.91 19.84 0.27
CA LYS A 122 -23.34 19.55 0.40
C LYS A 122 -23.59 18.24 1.18
N TYR A 123 -23.70 17.12 0.46
CA TYR A 123 -24.06 15.79 0.99
C TYR A 123 -23.06 14.71 0.59
N ARG A 124 -21.93 15.08 -0.02
CA ARG A 124 -20.89 14.14 -0.44
C ARG A 124 -19.59 14.46 0.28
N THR A 125 -19.03 13.44 0.92
CA THR A 125 -17.72 13.51 1.55
C THR A 125 -16.72 12.77 0.67
N SER A 126 -15.71 13.50 0.20
CA SER A 126 -14.52 12.95 -0.44
C SER A 126 -13.37 12.94 0.56
N TYR A 127 -12.47 11.97 0.43
CA TYR A 127 -11.29 11.86 1.30
C TYR A 127 -10.05 12.13 0.48
N PHE A 128 -9.31 13.16 0.85
CA PHE A 128 -8.06 13.53 0.20
C PHE A 128 -6.88 13.14 1.08
N LEU A 129 -5.86 12.56 0.45
CA LEU A 129 -4.66 12.13 1.14
C LEU A 129 -3.49 12.98 0.68
N LYS A 130 -2.62 13.36 1.62
CA LYS A 130 -1.28 13.86 1.34
C LYS A 130 -0.36 12.66 1.19
N GLY A 131 0.27 12.51 0.03
CA GLY A 131 1.22 11.45 -0.25
C GLY A 131 2.64 11.95 -0.38
N HIS A 132 3.59 11.10 -0.01
CA HIS A 132 5.00 11.28 -0.30
C HIS A 132 5.42 10.22 -1.32
N ARG A 133 5.91 10.64 -2.49
CA ARG A 133 6.13 9.75 -3.62
C ARG A 133 7.36 8.87 -3.49
N PHE A 134 7.22 7.63 -3.96
CA PHE A 134 8.28 6.66 -4.12
C PHE A 134 8.46 6.30 -5.61
N SER A 135 9.71 6.18 -6.03
CA SER A 135 10.09 5.63 -7.34
C SER A 135 10.47 4.16 -7.20
N GLY A 136 10.22 3.38 -8.25
CA GLY A 136 10.68 2.00 -8.33
C GLY A 136 12.15 1.91 -8.74
N GLY A 137 13.01 1.50 -7.82
CA GLY A 137 14.45 1.29 -8.04
C GLY A 137 14.78 -0.09 -8.63
N ILE A 138 15.94 -0.64 -8.30
CA ILE A 138 16.37 -1.97 -8.78
C ILE A 138 15.65 -3.11 -8.04
N ILE A 139 15.81 -4.35 -8.52
CA ILE A 139 15.52 -5.54 -7.71
C ILE A 139 16.72 -5.75 -6.78
N HIS A 140 16.48 -5.81 -5.47
CA HIS A 140 17.54 -5.99 -4.49
C HIS A 140 18.17 -7.39 -4.61
N PRO A 141 19.51 -7.53 -4.71
CA PRO A 141 20.14 -8.81 -5.01
C PRO A 141 19.95 -9.87 -3.89
N PHE A 142 19.84 -9.43 -2.63
CA PHE A 142 19.58 -10.34 -1.51
C PHE A 142 18.10 -10.69 -1.33
N TYR A 143 17.25 -9.67 -1.11
CA TYR A 143 15.81 -9.88 -0.89
C TYR A 143 15.03 -10.32 -2.14
N GLN A 144 15.59 -10.11 -3.34
CA GLN A 144 14.90 -10.33 -4.63
C GLN A 144 13.55 -9.58 -4.73
N MET A 145 13.44 -8.44 -4.03
CA MET A 145 12.28 -7.56 -4.03
C MET A 145 12.60 -6.24 -4.75
N LYS A 146 11.58 -5.63 -5.37
CA LYS A 146 11.70 -4.30 -5.96
C LYS A 146 11.94 -3.26 -4.86
N VAL A 147 13.04 -2.52 -4.97
CA VAL A 147 13.36 -1.41 -4.05
C VAL A 147 12.44 -0.24 -4.37
N LEU A 148 11.88 0.37 -3.32
CA LEU A 148 11.17 1.64 -3.41
C LEU A 148 12.05 2.73 -2.83
N GLU A 149 12.29 3.78 -3.61
CA GLU A 149 13.13 4.90 -3.22
C GLU A 149 12.27 6.12 -2.94
N ARG A 150 12.46 6.72 -1.76
CA ARG A 150 11.73 7.92 -1.37
C ARG A 150 12.23 9.10 -2.21
N THR A 151 11.31 9.79 -2.88
CA THR A 151 11.64 10.97 -3.69
C THR A 151 11.52 12.26 -2.86
N SER A 152 11.63 13.44 -3.47
CA SER A 152 11.29 14.71 -2.81
C SER A 152 9.85 15.16 -3.08
N GLN A 153 9.09 14.42 -3.90
CA GLN A 153 7.78 14.84 -4.36
C GLN A 153 6.69 14.55 -3.32
N ILE A 154 5.84 15.55 -3.08
CA ILE A 154 4.64 15.47 -2.24
C ILE A 154 3.46 15.84 -3.12
N ASP A 155 2.37 15.09 -2.99
CA ASP A 155 1.19 15.26 -3.84
C ASP A 155 -0.10 14.98 -3.06
N TYR A 156 -1.24 15.30 -3.69
CA TYR A 156 -2.56 15.08 -3.14
C TYR A 156 -3.43 14.29 -4.10
N PHE A 157 -4.10 13.27 -3.60
CA PHE A 157 -4.99 12.41 -4.39
C PHE A 157 -6.24 12.04 -3.61
N GLU A 158 -7.29 11.63 -4.30
CA GLU A 158 -8.52 11.17 -3.68
C GLU A 158 -8.40 9.69 -3.30
N ALA A 159 -9.04 9.29 -2.20
CA ALA A 159 -9.08 7.90 -1.74
C ALA A 159 -9.63 6.94 -2.81
N THR A 160 -10.49 7.43 -3.71
CA THR A 160 -11.05 6.66 -4.83
C THR A 160 -10.03 6.30 -5.91
N ASP A 161 -8.93 7.04 -5.98
CA ASP A 161 -7.86 6.81 -6.96
C ASP A 161 -6.90 5.69 -6.52
N ILE A 162 -7.02 5.25 -5.26
CA ILE A 162 -6.19 4.18 -4.69
C ILE A 162 -6.67 2.84 -5.23
N ILE A 163 -5.74 2.12 -5.88
CA ILE A 163 -5.99 0.82 -6.49
C ILE A 163 -5.50 -0.34 -5.62
N ALA A 164 -4.49 -0.11 -4.77
CA ALA A 164 -3.98 -1.13 -3.85
C ALA A 164 -3.27 -0.50 -2.64
N CYS A 165 -3.30 -1.20 -1.51
CA CYS A 165 -2.38 -0.97 -0.40
C CYS A 165 -1.17 -1.90 -0.54
N LEU A 166 0.03 -1.38 -0.34
CA LEU A 166 1.27 -2.12 -0.54
C LEU A 166 1.93 -2.45 0.79
N ASN A 167 2.36 -3.70 0.92
CA ASN A 167 3.25 -4.13 2.00
C ASN A 167 4.69 -3.91 1.55
N ALA A 168 5.45 -3.13 2.31
CA ALA A 168 6.89 -2.97 2.11
C ALA A 168 7.64 -3.34 3.38
N GLN A 169 8.88 -3.77 3.20
CA GLN A 169 9.79 -4.10 4.28
C GLN A 169 10.98 -3.16 4.22
N HIS A 170 11.47 -2.75 5.39
CA HIS A 170 12.69 -1.96 5.46
C HIS A 170 13.88 -2.80 4.97
N ASN A 171 14.71 -2.23 4.10
CA ASN A 171 15.93 -2.89 3.63
C ASN A 171 17.00 -2.84 4.73
N CYS A 172 16.85 -3.69 5.75
CA CYS A 172 17.71 -3.71 6.92
C CYS A 172 19.15 -4.08 6.60
N GLN A 173 19.38 -4.93 5.60
CA GLN A 173 20.73 -5.32 5.18
C GLN A 173 21.51 -4.13 4.63
N SER A 174 20.94 -3.38 3.67
CA SER A 174 21.61 -2.20 3.12
C SER A 174 21.63 -1.04 4.11
N GLY A 175 20.55 -0.89 4.89
CA GLY A 175 20.43 0.11 5.94
C GLY A 175 21.31 -0.16 7.17
N ARG A 176 21.99 -1.31 7.23
CA ARG A 176 22.84 -1.75 8.36
C ARG A 176 22.12 -1.57 9.71
N CYS A 177 20.84 -1.94 9.76
CA CYS A 177 20.04 -1.78 10.96
C CYS A 177 20.67 -2.56 12.11
N GLN A 178 20.72 -1.95 13.29
CA GLN A 178 21.19 -2.63 14.49
C GLN A 178 20.24 -3.77 14.83
N MET A 179 20.79 -4.98 14.95
CA MET A 179 20.06 -6.13 15.48
C MET A 179 19.86 -5.91 16.97
N VAL A 180 18.66 -5.48 17.35
CA VAL A 180 18.27 -5.43 18.76
C VAL A 180 17.95 -6.86 19.19
N GLN A 181 18.75 -7.42 20.10
CA GLN A 181 18.40 -8.71 20.71
C GLN A 181 17.11 -8.53 21.51
N GLY A 182 16.02 -9.12 21.02
CA GLY A 182 14.79 -9.23 21.78
C GLY A 182 15.02 -10.03 23.06
N LYS A 183 14.23 -9.74 24.11
CA LYS A 183 14.20 -10.63 25.29
C LYS A 183 13.85 -12.03 24.79
N LYS A 184 14.66 -13.05 25.16
CA LYS A 184 14.35 -14.45 24.86
C LYS A 184 12.92 -14.74 25.32
N ASN A 185 12.07 -15.19 24.39
CA ASN A 185 10.77 -15.73 24.75
C ASN A 185 10.99 -17.04 25.49
N THR A 186 10.98 -17.01 26.83
CA THR A 186 11.17 -18.18 27.71
C THR A 186 9.93 -19.10 27.78
N ARG A 187 9.03 -19.06 26.80
CA ARG A 187 7.84 -19.92 26.80
C ARG A 187 8.19 -21.29 26.19
N PRO A 188 7.69 -22.41 26.74
CA PRO A 188 8.23 -23.74 26.46
C PRO A 188 8.08 -24.30 25.03
N ASN A 189 7.42 -23.59 24.10
CA ASN A 189 6.95 -24.20 22.84
C ASN A 189 7.16 -23.30 21.60
N TYR A 190 8.35 -22.73 21.41
CA TYR A 190 8.68 -22.08 20.14
C TYR A 190 9.73 -22.90 19.39
N GLU A 191 9.40 -23.26 18.15
CA GLU A 191 10.36 -23.84 17.19
C GLU A 191 11.26 -22.74 16.63
N GLY A 192 12.57 -23.02 16.60
CA GLY A 192 13.61 -22.11 16.13
C GLY A 192 14.92 -22.40 16.87
N ASP A 193 15.56 -23.51 16.51
CA ASP A 193 16.99 -23.75 16.78
C ASP A 193 17.85 -23.04 15.72
#